data_AF-A0A7S2EUS1-F1
#
_entry.id   AF-A0A7S2EUS1-F1
#
_cell.length_a   1.000
_cell.length_b   1.000
_cell.length_c   1.000
_cell.angle_alpha   90.00
_cell.angle_beta   90.00
_cell.angle_gamma   90.00
#
_symmetry.space_group_name_H-M   'P 1'
#
loop_
_entity.id
_entity.type
_entity.pdbx_description
1 polymer ?
#
loop_
_entity_poly.entity_id
_entity_poly.type
_entity_poly.pdbx_seq_one_letter_code
_entity_poly.pdbx_strand_id
1 'polypeptide(L)'
;REGALRAESVLGRLESIWERDVKERTYDGSGDGNGNGIYRPNPVLYTSVINAWKSCGDGRRAEMTLERMETAHERSGYDPHLAPDVVSYTSVIEALADSRPSADGPLLAERADAMVERMERSYETGENFRARPNAYTYTSLIKLYGRHVKSAEGAERAEGALRRMGDLHDRTGFDDVRPNAYAYTAAMNAWSKANRGIEGARRA
;
A
#
# COMPACT_ATOMS: atom_id res chain seq x y z
N ARG A 1 -13.35 7.82 -12.51
CA ARG A 1 -14.17 7.08 -11.51
C ARG A 1 -14.90 5.88 -12.11
N GLU A 2 -15.65 6.03 -13.21
CA GLU A 2 -16.35 4.90 -13.86
C GLU A 2 -15.41 3.74 -14.26
N GLY A 3 -14.22 4.06 -14.82
CA GLY A 3 -13.22 3.04 -15.15
C GLY A 3 -12.75 2.22 -13.94
N ALA A 4 -12.59 2.84 -12.77
CA ALA A 4 -12.20 2.15 -11.54
C ALA A 4 -13.30 1.22 -11.01
N LEU A 5 -14.57 1.66 -11.08
CA LEU A 5 -15.73 0.81 -10.76
C LEU A 5 -15.81 -0.41 -11.68
N ARG A 6 -15.56 -0.23 -12.97
CA ARG A 6 -15.53 -1.34 -13.94
C ARG A 6 -14.40 -2.30 -13.65
N ALA A 7 -13.19 -1.79 -13.38
CA ALA A 7 -12.03 -2.62 -13.02
C ALA A 7 -12.31 -3.45 -11.74
N GLU A 8 -12.87 -2.83 -10.70
CA GLU A 8 -13.26 -3.51 -9.47
C GLU A 8 -14.36 -4.56 -9.70
N SER A 9 -15.35 -4.27 -10.56
CA SER A 9 -16.40 -5.23 -10.92
C SER A 9 -15.83 -6.44 -11.67
N VAL A 10 -14.86 -6.23 -12.57
CA VAL A 10 -14.19 -7.33 -13.28
C VAL A 10 -13.40 -8.21 -12.30
N LEU A 11 -12.66 -7.60 -11.37
CA LEU A 11 -11.95 -8.34 -10.32
C LEU A 11 -12.92 -9.15 -9.45
N GLY A 12 -14.04 -8.57 -9.04
CA GLY A 12 -15.05 -9.30 -8.23
C GLY A 12 -15.68 -10.49 -8.97
N ARG A 13 -15.87 -10.39 -10.30
CA ARG A 13 -16.33 -11.54 -11.10
C ARG A 13 -15.27 -12.64 -11.16
N LEU A 14 -14.00 -12.26 -11.32
CA LEU A 14 -12.89 -13.21 -11.32
C LEU A 14 -12.79 -13.95 -9.99
N GLU A 15 -12.84 -13.24 -8.86
CA GLU A 15 -12.85 -13.82 -7.52
C GLU A 15 -14.01 -14.79 -7.34
N SER A 16 -15.22 -14.43 -7.78
CA SER A 16 -16.38 -15.31 -7.68
C SER A 16 -16.26 -16.58 -8.52
N ILE A 17 -15.68 -16.50 -9.72
CA ILE A 17 -15.42 -17.67 -10.57
C ILE A 17 -14.38 -18.55 -9.88
N TRP A 18 -13.28 -17.96 -9.43
CA TRP A 18 -12.20 -18.69 -8.75
C TRP A 18 -12.68 -19.38 -7.47
N GLU A 19 -13.45 -18.70 -6.61
CA GLU A 19 -14.00 -19.30 -5.39
C GLU A 19 -14.95 -20.47 -5.68
N ARG A 20 -15.75 -20.37 -6.74
CA ARG A 20 -16.63 -21.47 -7.18
C ARG A 20 -15.79 -22.65 -7.66
N ASP A 21 -14.84 -22.40 -8.54
CA ASP A 21 -14.02 -23.46 -9.16
C ASP A 21 -13.10 -24.13 -8.11
N VAL A 22 -12.58 -23.39 -7.13
CA VAL A 22 -11.84 -23.94 -5.98
C VAL A 22 -12.72 -24.84 -5.10
N LYS A 23 -13.98 -24.46 -4.86
CA LYS A 23 -14.94 -25.27 -4.09
C LYS A 23 -15.41 -26.52 -4.84
N GLU A 24 -15.49 -26.47 -6.16
CA GLU A 24 -15.86 -27.63 -7.00
C GLU A 24 -14.69 -28.63 -7.15
N ARG A 25 -13.45 -28.17 -7.02
CA ARG A 25 -12.22 -28.99 -7.14
C ARG A 25 -11.81 -29.76 -5.89
N THR A 26 -12.55 -29.66 -4.80
CA THR A 26 -12.36 -30.57 -3.65
C THR A 26 -12.91 -31.98 -3.89
N TYR A 27 -13.32 -32.32 -5.12
CA TYR A 27 -13.72 -33.67 -5.50
C TYR A 27 -13.38 -34.01 -6.97
N ASP A 28 -12.11 -34.29 -7.29
CA ASP A 28 -11.69 -35.61 -7.80
C ASP A 28 -10.15 -35.66 -7.89
N GLY A 29 -9.59 -36.76 -7.44
CA GLY A 29 -8.17 -37.02 -7.60
C GLY A 29 -7.93 -37.69 -8.94
N SER A 30 -7.85 -36.95 -10.05
CA SER A 30 -7.29 -37.44 -11.33
C SER A 30 -7.03 -36.30 -12.32
N GLY A 31 -5.76 -36.10 -12.68
CA GLY A 31 -5.29 -35.72 -14.02
C GLY A 31 -5.89 -34.49 -14.74
N ASP A 32 -5.12 -33.41 -14.78
CA ASP A 32 -4.49 -32.87 -16.02
C ASP A 32 -4.37 -31.35 -15.98
N GLY A 33 -3.13 -30.90 -15.74
CA GLY A 33 -2.75 -29.53 -15.46
C GLY A 33 -2.62 -28.63 -16.69
N ASN A 34 -3.71 -28.40 -17.43
CA ASN A 34 -3.63 -27.45 -18.56
C ASN A 34 -4.84 -26.51 -18.78
N GLY A 35 -5.74 -26.39 -17.80
CA GLY A 35 -6.92 -25.51 -17.93
C GLY A 35 -7.09 -24.39 -16.89
N ASN A 36 -6.25 -24.33 -15.85
CA ASN A 36 -6.56 -23.55 -14.62
C ASN A 36 -5.72 -22.32 -14.31
N GLY A 37 -4.86 -21.91 -15.24
CA GLY A 37 -4.10 -20.67 -15.09
C GLY A 37 -4.89 -19.39 -15.38
N ILE A 38 -6.06 -19.49 -16.03
CA ILE A 38 -6.75 -18.33 -16.62
C ILE A 38 -7.55 -17.51 -15.59
N TYR A 39 -8.13 -18.16 -14.58
CA TYR A 39 -9.07 -17.50 -13.66
C TYR A 39 -8.52 -17.23 -12.25
N ARG A 40 -7.26 -17.56 -11.98
CA ARG A 40 -6.65 -17.33 -10.66
C ARG A 40 -6.33 -15.84 -10.47
N PRO A 41 -6.84 -15.17 -9.42
CA PRO A 41 -6.41 -13.81 -9.10
C PRO A 41 -4.90 -13.79 -8.79
N ASN A 42 -4.26 -12.65 -9.01
CA ASN A 42 -2.84 -12.45 -8.73
C ASN A 42 -2.56 -11.00 -8.32
N PRO A 43 -1.40 -10.69 -7.72
CA PRO A 43 -1.04 -9.34 -7.29
C PRO A 43 -1.26 -8.28 -8.35
N VAL A 44 -0.87 -8.54 -9.60
CA VAL A 44 -0.96 -7.58 -10.71
C VAL A 44 -2.40 -7.12 -10.95
N LEU A 45 -3.38 -8.02 -10.82
CA LEU A 45 -4.80 -7.69 -10.98
C LEU A 45 -5.30 -6.76 -9.87
N TYR A 46 -4.97 -7.06 -8.60
CA TYR A 46 -5.30 -6.20 -7.47
C TYR A 46 -4.61 -4.84 -7.59
N THR A 47 -3.31 -4.81 -7.88
CA THR A 47 -2.54 -3.58 -8.10
C THR A 47 -3.15 -2.73 -9.24
N SER A 48 -3.67 -3.35 -10.30
CA SER A 48 -4.33 -2.62 -11.39
C SER A 48 -5.60 -1.89 -10.92
N VAL A 49 -6.42 -2.53 -10.10
CA VAL A 49 -7.62 -1.91 -9.49
C VAL A 49 -7.22 -0.82 -8.49
N ILE A 50 -6.19 -1.07 -7.66
CA ILE A 50 -5.62 -0.08 -6.74
C ILE A 50 -5.16 1.17 -7.49
N ASN A 51 -4.44 1.01 -8.60
CA ASN A 51 -3.97 2.12 -9.44
C ASN A 51 -5.13 2.88 -10.11
N ALA A 52 -6.22 2.19 -10.46
CA ALA A 52 -7.43 2.83 -10.96
C ALA A 52 -8.09 3.71 -9.87
N TRP A 53 -8.11 3.25 -8.62
CA TRP A 53 -8.60 4.03 -7.48
C TRP A 53 -7.69 5.19 -7.10
N LYS A 54 -6.37 4.97 -7.11
CA LYS A 54 -5.35 6.02 -6.98
C LYS A 54 -5.57 7.15 -7.97
N SER A 55 -5.79 6.82 -9.24
CA SER A 55 -6.05 7.81 -10.30
C SER A 55 -7.35 8.60 -10.09
N CYS A 56 -8.27 8.09 -9.26
CA CYS A 56 -9.48 8.78 -8.86
C CYS A 56 -9.32 9.60 -7.57
N GLY A 57 -8.17 9.52 -6.90
CA GLY A 57 -7.93 10.11 -5.58
C GLY A 57 -8.74 9.45 -4.46
N ASP A 58 -9.12 8.17 -4.63
CA ASP A 58 -9.95 7.40 -3.69
C ASP A 58 -9.06 6.38 -2.94
N GLY A 59 -8.23 6.88 -2.02
CA GLY A 59 -7.31 6.05 -1.24
C GLY A 59 -8.01 5.00 -0.38
N ARG A 60 -9.24 5.26 0.05
CA ARG A 60 -10.04 4.31 0.83
C ARG A 60 -10.41 3.06 0.01
N ARG A 61 -10.84 3.22 -1.24
CA ARG A 61 -11.14 2.07 -2.10
C ARG A 61 -9.89 1.33 -2.56
N ALA A 62 -8.78 2.03 -2.73
CA ALA A 62 -7.47 1.41 -2.95
C ALA A 62 -7.12 0.47 -1.78
N GLU A 63 -7.26 0.95 -0.55
CA GLU A 63 -7.03 0.15 0.66
C GLU A 63 -7.99 -1.02 0.81
N MET A 64 -9.30 -0.82 0.61
CA MET A 64 -10.27 -1.93 0.63
C MET A 64 -9.93 -3.01 -0.41
N THR A 65 -9.31 -2.64 -1.54
CA THR A 65 -8.87 -3.60 -2.55
C THR A 65 -7.67 -4.42 -2.07
N LEU A 66 -6.75 -3.81 -1.32
CA LEU A 66 -5.63 -4.52 -0.69
C LEU A 66 -6.11 -5.44 0.44
N GLU A 67 -7.05 -4.99 1.28
CA GLU A 67 -7.67 -5.81 2.33
C GLU A 67 -8.36 -7.06 1.74
N ARG A 68 -9.00 -6.92 0.56
CA ARG A 68 -9.55 -8.05 -0.19
C ARG A 68 -8.47 -9.03 -0.65
N MET A 69 -7.33 -8.52 -1.11
CA MET A 69 -6.18 -9.35 -1.51
C MET A 69 -5.60 -10.12 -0.31
N GLU A 70 -5.42 -9.46 0.83
CA GLU A 70 -4.99 -10.08 2.10
C GLU A 70 -5.97 -11.18 2.52
N THR A 71 -7.27 -10.87 2.52
CA THR A 71 -8.32 -11.84 2.87
C THR A 71 -8.32 -13.05 1.93
N ALA A 72 -8.13 -12.84 0.62
CA ALA A 72 -8.04 -13.92 -0.35
C ALA A 72 -6.80 -14.79 -0.13
N HIS A 73 -5.65 -14.16 0.19
CA HIS A 73 -4.42 -14.86 0.53
C HIS A 73 -4.60 -15.75 1.77
N GLU A 74 -5.18 -15.21 2.85
CA GLU A 74 -5.46 -15.98 4.07
C GLU A 74 -6.41 -17.16 3.80
N ARG A 75 -7.53 -16.91 3.11
CA ARG A 75 -8.54 -17.95 2.80
C ARG A 75 -8.02 -19.05 1.89
N SER A 76 -7.02 -18.75 1.07
CA SER A 76 -6.36 -19.74 0.22
C SER A 76 -5.36 -20.63 0.98
N GLY A 77 -5.17 -20.41 2.28
CA GLY A 77 -4.12 -21.09 3.06
C GLY A 77 -2.74 -20.51 2.77
N TYR A 78 -2.65 -19.18 2.59
CA TYR A 78 -1.42 -18.44 2.29
C TYR A 78 -0.78 -18.83 0.94
N ASP A 79 -1.59 -18.91 -0.11
CA ASP A 79 -1.11 -19.12 -1.48
C ASP A 79 -0.13 -18.00 -1.89
N PRO A 80 1.15 -18.30 -2.19
CA PRO A 80 2.15 -17.29 -2.53
C PRO A 80 1.80 -16.49 -3.80
N HIS A 81 0.91 -16.99 -4.66
CA HIS A 81 0.45 -16.27 -5.84
C HIS A 81 -0.65 -15.24 -5.55
N LEU A 82 -1.17 -15.20 -4.32
CA LEU A 82 -2.11 -14.20 -3.82
C LEU A 82 -1.49 -13.28 -2.76
N ALA A 83 -0.25 -13.56 -2.35
CA ALA A 83 0.45 -12.77 -1.34
C ALA A 83 0.61 -11.31 -1.78
N PRO A 84 0.15 -10.33 -0.99
CA PRO A 84 0.46 -8.92 -1.23
C PRO A 84 1.96 -8.71 -1.27
N ASP A 85 2.43 -7.86 -2.18
CA ASP A 85 3.85 -7.52 -2.27
C ASP A 85 4.07 -6.02 -2.07
N VAL A 86 5.34 -5.62 -2.07
CA VAL A 86 5.77 -4.23 -1.92
C VAL A 86 5.05 -3.29 -2.89
N VAL A 87 4.69 -3.75 -4.10
CA VAL A 87 3.99 -2.93 -5.09
C VAL A 87 2.54 -2.72 -4.69
N SER A 88 1.83 -3.77 -4.27
CA SER A 88 0.45 -3.65 -3.78
C SER A 88 0.33 -2.70 -2.59
N TYR A 89 1.18 -2.85 -1.57
CA TYR A 89 1.16 -1.94 -0.42
C TYR A 89 1.56 -0.51 -0.79
N THR A 90 2.66 -0.33 -1.52
CA THR A 90 3.14 1.01 -1.89
C THR A 90 2.12 1.75 -2.74
N SER A 91 1.41 1.05 -3.63
CA SER A 91 0.36 1.65 -4.46
C SER A 91 -0.80 2.19 -3.64
N VAL A 92 -1.17 1.54 -2.52
CA VAL A 92 -2.20 2.05 -1.60
C VAL A 92 -1.68 3.26 -0.82
N ILE A 93 -0.46 3.21 -0.28
CA ILE A 93 0.15 4.35 0.43
C ILE A 93 0.24 5.57 -0.50
N GLU A 94 0.60 5.37 -1.76
CA GLU A 94 0.56 6.43 -2.78
C GLU A 94 -0.87 6.95 -3.03
N ALA A 95 -1.87 6.06 -3.11
CA ALA A 95 -3.27 6.47 -3.26
C ALA A 95 -3.76 7.31 -2.07
N LEU A 96 -3.35 6.97 -0.84
CA LEU A 96 -3.63 7.78 0.35
C LEU A 96 -2.90 9.15 0.26
N ALA A 97 -1.63 9.16 -0.14
CA ALA A 97 -0.85 10.38 -0.31
C ALA A 97 -1.39 11.31 -1.41
N ASP A 98 -1.98 10.75 -2.47
CA ASP A 98 -2.58 11.45 -3.61
C ASP A 98 -4.07 11.80 -3.39
N SER A 99 -4.68 11.31 -2.31
CA SER A 99 -6.04 11.67 -1.93
C SER A 99 -6.17 13.17 -1.71
N ARG A 100 -7.37 13.72 -1.90
CA ARG A 100 -7.63 15.14 -1.68
C ARG A 100 -7.40 15.50 -0.21
N PRO A 101 -6.74 16.61 0.12
CA PRO A 101 -6.63 17.06 1.49
C PRO A 101 -8.02 17.21 2.12
N SER A 102 -8.23 16.55 3.25
CA SER A 102 -9.46 16.63 4.05
C SER A 102 -9.10 16.82 5.53
N ALA A 103 -10.12 17.02 6.37
CA ALA A 103 -9.94 17.03 7.82
C ALA A 103 -9.44 15.67 8.36
N ASP A 104 -9.55 14.60 7.57
CA ASP A 104 -9.16 13.24 7.94
C ASP A 104 -7.65 12.97 7.68
N GLY A 105 -6.86 14.01 7.42
CA GLY A 105 -5.42 13.87 7.15
C GLY A 105 -4.65 13.05 8.20
N PRO A 106 -4.86 13.27 9.51
CA PRO A 106 -4.25 12.44 10.56
C PRO A 106 -4.66 10.96 10.47
N LEU A 107 -5.94 10.67 10.19
CA LEU A 107 -6.44 9.31 10.02
C LEU A 107 -5.81 8.62 8.80
N LEU A 108 -5.62 9.33 7.69
CA LEU A 108 -4.90 8.81 6.52
C LEU A 108 -3.45 8.43 6.88
N ALA A 109 -2.80 9.25 7.71
CA ALA A 109 -1.44 9.00 8.17
C ALA A 109 -1.36 7.77 9.10
N GLU A 110 -2.30 7.60 10.02
CA GLU A 110 -2.40 6.40 10.88
C GLU A 110 -2.60 5.12 10.05
N ARG A 111 -3.47 5.15 9.03
CA ARG A 111 -3.71 4.00 8.15
C ARG A 111 -2.45 3.63 7.36
N ALA A 112 -1.73 4.62 6.83
CA ALA A 112 -0.48 4.38 6.12
C ALA A 112 0.63 3.83 7.04
N ASP A 113 0.71 4.30 8.29
CA ASP A 113 1.66 3.76 9.28
C ASP A 113 1.36 2.30 9.60
N ALA A 114 0.09 1.95 9.83
CA ALA A 114 -0.33 0.58 10.08
C ALA A 114 0.03 -0.36 8.92
N MET A 115 0.00 0.12 7.66
CA MET A 115 0.44 -0.65 6.49
C MET A 115 1.95 -0.87 6.48
N VAL A 116 2.76 0.18 6.70
CA VAL A 116 4.23 0.04 6.73
C VAL A 116 4.67 -0.86 7.88
N GLU A 117 4.06 -0.73 9.06
CA GLU A 117 4.31 -1.63 10.19
C GLU A 117 3.97 -3.09 9.88
N ARG A 118 2.86 -3.33 9.15
CA ARG A 118 2.49 -4.69 8.72
C ARG A 118 3.48 -5.25 7.70
N MET A 119 3.93 -4.43 6.75
CA MET A 119 4.96 -4.81 5.78
C MET A 119 6.27 -5.20 6.47
N GLU A 120 6.74 -4.38 7.41
CA GLU A 120 7.96 -4.66 8.18
C GLU A 120 7.81 -5.93 9.01
N ARG A 121 6.72 -6.05 9.78
CA ARG A 121 6.48 -7.21 10.62
C ARG A 121 6.42 -8.50 9.81
N SER A 122 5.65 -8.53 8.72
CA SER A 122 5.50 -9.72 7.88
C SER A 122 6.82 -10.12 7.20
N TYR A 123 7.68 -9.15 6.88
CA TYR A 123 9.02 -9.43 6.38
C TYR A 123 9.94 -9.98 7.49
N GLU A 124 9.98 -9.33 8.66
CA GLU A 124 10.84 -9.70 9.79
C GLU A 124 10.50 -11.08 10.36
N THR A 125 9.22 -11.46 10.39
CA THR A 125 8.77 -12.80 10.84
C THR A 125 8.98 -13.88 9.77
N GLY A 126 9.31 -13.51 8.53
CA GLY A 126 9.41 -14.42 7.40
C GLY A 126 8.05 -14.88 6.85
N GLU A 127 6.94 -14.32 7.33
CA GLU A 127 5.58 -14.60 6.84
C GLU A 127 5.43 -14.20 5.36
N ASN A 128 5.98 -13.05 4.98
CA ASN A 128 5.91 -12.54 3.62
C ASN A 128 7.16 -11.76 3.21
N PHE A 129 8.12 -12.48 2.62
CA PHE A 129 9.35 -11.88 2.09
C PHE A 129 9.12 -10.89 0.92
N ARG A 130 7.94 -10.93 0.27
CA ARG A 130 7.61 -10.05 -0.87
C ARG A 130 7.12 -8.68 -0.43
N ALA A 131 6.76 -8.51 0.84
CA ALA A 131 6.22 -7.27 1.38
C ALA A 131 7.28 -6.31 1.94
N ARG A 132 8.57 -6.58 1.75
CA ARG A 132 9.66 -5.73 2.27
C ARG A 132 9.49 -4.27 1.81
N PRO A 133 9.40 -3.28 2.73
CA PRO A 133 9.41 -1.88 2.36
C PRO A 133 10.70 -1.47 1.66
N ASN A 134 10.58 -0.52 0.74
CA ASN A 134 11.72 0.06 0.04
C ASN A 134 11.66 1.59 0.06
N ALA A 135 12.60 2.24 -0.62
CA ALA A 135 12.67 3.69 -0.69
C ALA A 135 11.42 4.36 -1.26
N TYR A 136 10.69 3.69 -2.16
CA TYR A 136 9.42 4.21 -2.66
C TYR A 136 8.34 4.19 -1.58
N THR A 137 8.24 3.10 -0.81
CA THR A 137 7.29 2.98 0.30
C THR A 137 7.44 4.12 1.30
N TYR A 138 8.65 4.36 1.81
CA TYR A 138 8.89 5.44 2.77
C TYR A 138 8.76 6.83 2.14
N THR A 139 9.22 7.03 0.90
CA THR A 139 9.05 8.32 0.22
C THR A 139 7.57 8.68 0.06
N SER A 140 6.72 7.70 -0.21
CA SER A 140 5.26 7.88 -0.30
C SER A 140 4.64 8.21 1.05
N LEU A 141 5.07 7.53 2.12
CA LEU A 141 4.66 7.85 3.50
C LEU A 141 5.05 9.29 3.89
N ILE A 142 6.28 9.70 3.60
CA ILE A 142 6.78 11.06 3.88
C ILE A 142 5.96 12.12 3.10
N LYS A 143 5.66 11.84 1.82
CA LYS A 143 4.80 12.72 1.00
C LYS A 143 3.40 12.86 1.59
N LEU A 144 2.84 11.76 2.11
CA LEU A 144 1.52 11.75 2.75
C LEU A 144 1.50 12.72 3.93
N TYR A 145 2.45 12.60 4.88
CA TYR A 145 2.52 13.50 6.03
C TYR A 145 2.61 14.96 5.60
N GLY A 146 3.52 15.29 4.68
CA GLY A 146 3.68 16.66 4.20
C GLY A 146 2.48 17.22 3.43
N ARG A 147 1.55 16.39 2.98
CA ARG A 147 0.33 16.83 2.26
C ARG A 147 -0.88 16.95 3.19
N HIS A 148 -1.02 16.00 4.09
CA HIS A 148 -2.24 15.78 4.87
C HIS A 148 -2.11 16.20 6.33
N VAL A 149 -0.89 16.25 6.87
CA VAL A 149 -0.60 16.63 8.27
C VAL A 149 0.27 17.90 8.25
N LYS A 150 -0.35 19.04 7.96
CA LYS A 150 0.35 20.35 7.80
C LYS A 150 0.66 21.01 9.15
N SER A 151 1.25 20.26 10.06
CA SER A 151 1.63 20.66 11.42
C SER A 151 3.07 20.22 11.73
N ALA A 152 3.60 20.64 12.87
CA ALA A 152 4.90 20.17 13.36
C ALA A 152 4.93 18.64 13.48
N GLU A 153 3.86 18.03 13.98
CA GLU A 153 3.71 16.57 14.09
C GLU A 153 3.92 15.87 12.73
N GLY A 154 3.32 16.37 11.65
CA GLY A 154 3.50 15.77 10.33
C GLY A 154 4.93 15.89 9.80
N ALA A 155 5.61 16.98 10.11
CA ALA A 155 7.01 17.17 9.75
C ALA A 155 7.95 16.26 10.57
N GLU A 156 7.68 16.10 11.86
CA GLU A 156 8.40 15.17 12.74
C GLU A 156 8.19 13.71 12.32
N ARG A 157 6.97 13.32 11.96
CA ARG A 157 6.69 11.98 11.41
C ARG A 157 7.41 11.73 10.08
N ALA A 158 7.48 12.74 9.21
CA ALA A 158 8.27 12.68 7.99
C ALA A 158 9.77 12.46 8.25
N GLU A 159 10.34 13.15 9.23
CA GLU A 159 11.72 12.94 9.65
C GLU A 159 11.91 11.56 10.30
N GLY A 160 10.97 11.12 11.13
CA GLY A 160 10.96 9.79 11.74
C GLY A 160 10.97 8.67 10.70
N ALA A 161 10.16 8.79 9.64
CA ALA A 161 10.16 7.85 8.52
C ALA A 161 11.49 7.83 7.76
N LEU A 162 12.15 8.98 7.57
CA LEU A 162 13.51 9.05 7.00
C LEU A 162 14.54 8.34 7.87
N ARG A 163 14.46 8.52 9.19
CA ARG A 163 15.35 7.87 10.15
C ARG A 163 15.16 6.36 10.14
N ARG A 164 13.90 5.90 10.21
CA ARG A 164 13.53 4.48 10.12
C ARG A 164 14.07 3.82 8.86
N MET A 165 14.02 4.53 7.73
CA MET A 165 14.56 4.09 6.46
C MET A 165 16.10 3.94 6.49
N GLY A 166 16.81 4.86 7.16
CA GLY A 166 18.25 4.74 7.44
C GLY A 166 18.59 3.58 8.37
N ASP A 167 17.89 3.48 9.51
CA ASP A 167 18.08 2.39 10.48
C ASP A 167 17.82 1.01 9.87
N LEU A 168 16.85 0.90 8.95
CA LEU A 168 16.59 -0.34 8.24
C LEU A 168 17.70 -0.67 7.25
N HIS A 169 18.23 0.31 6.52
CA HIS A 169 19.40 0.13 5.64
C HIS A 169 20.63 -0.31 6.44
N ASP A 170 20.93 0.35 7.56
CA ASP A 170 22.11 0.06 8.36
C ASP A 170 22.05 -1.34 9.00
N ARG A 171 20.87 -1.78 9.42
CA ARG A 171 20.67 -3.12 10.01
C ARG A 171 20.69 -4.25 8.98
N THR A 172 20.15 -4.01 7.78
CA THR A 172 19.94 -5.07 6.77
C THR A 172 20.97 -5.09 5.65
N GLY A 173 21.63 -3.97 5.39
CA GLY A 173 22.51 -3.76 4.24
C GLY A 173 21.77 -3.66 2.90
N PHE A 174 20.44 -3.58 2.86
CA PHE A 174 19.70 -3.54 1.60
C PHE A 174 19.73 -2.13 0.98
N ASP A 175 20.27 -2.01 -0.23
CA ASP A 175 20.36 -0.74 -0.93
C ASP A 175 19.00 -0.19 -1.40
N ASP A 176 17.99 -1.04 -1.58
CA ASP A 176 16.66 -0.64 -2.06
C ASP A 176 15.86 0.18 -1.04
N VAL A 177 16.26 0.17 0.23
CA VAL A 177 15.68 0.99 1.30
C VAL A 177 16.57 2.16 1.73
N ARG A 178 17.71 2.36 1.08
CA ARG A 178 18.64 3.44 1.44
C ARG A 178 18.03 4.84 1.23
N PRO A 179 18.10 5.75 2.23
CA PRO A 179 17.64 7.13 2.08
C PRO A 179 18.23 7.80 0.85
N ASN A 180 17.38 8.40 0.02
CA ASN A 180 17.77 9.01 -1.25
C ASN A 180 17.28 10.46 -1.36
N ALA A 181 17.73 11.17 -2.41
CA ALA A 181 17.41 12.57 -2.62
C ALA A 181 15.89 12.84 -2.66
N TYR A 182 15.07 11.91 -3.16
CA TYR A 182 13.62 12.06 -3.20
C TYR A 182 13.00 12.04 -1.80
N ALA A 183 13.45 11.13 -0.94
CA ALA A 183 12.99 11.02 0.44
C ALA A 183 13.36 12.28 1.25
N TYR A 184 14.62 12.74 1.16
CA TYR A 184 15.06 13.98 1.81
C TYR A 184 14.29 15.21 1.31
N THR A 185 14.10 15.32 0.00
CA THR A 185 13.31 16.41 -0.59
C THR A 185 11.86 16.39 -0.10
N ALA A 186 11.26 15.20 0.03
CA ALA A 186 9.90 15.07 0.55
C ALA A 186 9.79 15.52 2.01
N ALA A 187 10.75 15.20 2.87
CA ALA A 187 10.76 15.63 4.26
C ALA A 187 11.00 17.14 4.42
N MET A 188 11.93 17.72 3.66
CA MET A 188 12.12 19.18 3.63
C MET A 188 10.84 19.91 3.21
N ASN A 189 10.12 19.36 2.23
CA ASN A 189 8.82 19.89 1.80
C ASN A 189 7.76 19.78 2.91
N ALA A 190 7.78 18.73 3.72
CA ALA A 190 6.88 18.59 4.87
C ALA A 190 7.13 19.70 5.91
N TRP A 191 8.40 19.92 6.29
CA TRP A 191 8.80 21.01 7.19
C TRP A 191 8.41 22.40 6.64
N SER A 192 8.66 22.65 5.36
CA SER A 192 8.29 23.92 4.73
C SER A 192 6.78 24.21 4.81
N LYS A 193 5.96 23.18 4.59
CA LYS A 193 4.49 23.30 4.67
C LYS A 193 3.98 23.42 6.09
N ALA A 194 4.59 22.73 7.05
CA ALA A 194 4.27 22.87 8.47
C ALA A 194 4.49 24.31 8.94
N ASN A 195 5.61 24.94 8.56
CA ASN A 195 5.89 26.33 8.95
C ASN A 195 4.86 27.32 8.37
N ARG A 196 4.46 27.14 7.11
CA ARG A 196 3.37 27.93 6.49
C ARG A 196 2.02 27.71 7.18
N GLY A 197 1.73 26.49 7.62
CA GLY A 197 0.52 26.16 8.38
C GLY A 197 0.48 26.87 9.73
N ILE A 198 1.60 26.87 10.47
CA ILE A 198 1.75 27.57 11.75
C ILE A 198 1.56 29.08 11.57
N GLU A 199 2.20 29.67 10.56
CA GLU A 199 2.10 31.09 10.28
C GLU A 199 0.68 31.50 9.84
N GLY A 200 0.01 30.67 9.03
CA GLY A 200 -1.39 30.86 8.65
C GLY A 200 -2.34 30.80 9.85
N ALA A 201 -2.16 29.84 10.76
CA ALA A 201 -2.96 29.70 11.98
C ALA A 201 -2.76 30.88 12.97
N ARG A 202 -1.57 31.51 12.99
CA ARG A 202 -1.31 32.70 13.82
C ARG A 202 -1.93 33.99 13.29
N ARG A 203 -2.30 34.03 12.01
CA ARG A 203 -2.85 35.22 11.33
C ARG A 203 -4.37 35.21 11.17
N ALA A 204 -5.03 34.08 11.50
CA ALA A 204 -6.49 33.91 11.45
C ALA A 204 -7.11 34.18 12.83
#